data_AF-A0A3Q7EWC5-F1
#
_entry.id   AF-A0A3Q7EWC5-F1
#
_cell.length_a   1.000
_cell.length_b   1.000
_cell.length_c   1.000
_cell.angle_alpha   90.00
_cell.angle_beta   90.00
_cell.angle_gamma   90.00
#
_symmetry.space_group_name_H-M   'P 1'
#
loop_
_entity.id
_entity.type
_entity.pdbx_description
1 polymer ?
#
loop_
_entity_poly.entity_id
_entity_poly.type
_entity_poly.pdbx_seq_one_letter_code
_entity_poly.pdbx_strand_id
1 'polypeptide(L)'
;MVFFIMVICECVCYQVGHLGEAYQEWVHQPIVSKEGPQYFESDFWESQTRTVWWVIPVIWLPVVFYSISKSIQMGHTVRKVALITLTEYSLHRFLFHRKMKSYWGSTTHYLLHGCHHKHPMDGLRLVFPPAIMAILCVPFWNLIKRISTPSIAPALFGGGVLGYACHV
;
A
#
# COMPACT_ATOMS: atom_id res chain seq x y z
N MET A 1 -17.33 -20.32 -18.04
CA MET A 1 -18.03 -19.20 -18.71
C MET A 1 -18.33 -18.02 -17.75
N VAL A 2 -17.55 -17.83 -16.67
CA VAL A 2 -17.68 -16.68 -15.74
C VAL A 2 -16.43 -15.79 -15.75
N PHE A 3 -15.32 -16.28 -16.32
CA PHE A 3 -14.03 -15.59 -16.34
C PHE A 3 -13.88 -14.48 -17.39
N PHE A 4 -14.83 -14.34 -18.32
CA PHE A 4 -14.64 -13.55 -19.53
C PHE A 4 -15.40 -12.22 -19.60
N ILE A 5 -16.14 -11.84 -18.55
CA ILE A 5 -16.91 -10.60 -18.55
C ILE A 5 -16.71 -9.88 -17.22
N MET A 6 -15.50 -9.36 -17.00
CA MET A 6 -15.45 -8.00 -16.46
C MET A 6 -15.43 -7.10 -17.68
N VAL A 7 -16.56 -6.43 -17.90
CA VAL A 7 -16.75 -5.51 -19.01
C VAL A 7 -15.71 -4.40 -18.83
N ILE A 8 -14.75 -4.32 -19.74
CA ILE A 8 -13.69 -3.28 -19.76
C ILE A 8 -14.29 -1.86 -19.76
N CYS A 9 -15.56 -1.69 -20.16
CA CYS A 9 -16.28 -0.42 -20.16
C CYS A 9 -16.82 0.05 -18.79
N GLU A 10 -16.83 -0.79 -17.76
CA GLU A 10 -17.32 -0.41 -16.42
C GLU A 10 -16.19 -0.42 -15.39
N CYS A 11 -16.37 0.40 -14.35
CA CYS A 11 -15.35 0.64 -13.34
C CYS A 11 -15.04 -0.60 -12.49
N VAL A 12 -13.78 -1.00 -12.49
CA VAL A 12 -13.29 -2.27 -11.91
C VAL A 12 -13.65 -2.41 -10.42
N CYS A 13 -13.70 -1.30 -9.68
CA CYS A 13 -13.92 -1.28 -8.23
C CYS A 13 -15.32 -1.80 -7.83
N TYR A 14 -16.32 -1.64 -8.71
CA TYR A 14 -17.69 -2.10 -8.46
C TYR A 14 -17.88 -3.58 -8.83
N GLN A 15 -16.98 -4.14 -9.63
CA GLN A 15 -17.09 -5.52 -10.13
C GLN A 15 -16.29 -6.50 -9.27
N VAL A 16 -15.08 -6.12 -8.84
CA VAL A 16 -14.14 -7.02 -8.15
C VAL A 16 -14.72 -7.63 -6.88
N GLY A 17 -15.48 -6.87 -6.10
CA GLY A 17 -16.09 -7.38 -4.87
C GLY A 17 -17.11 -8.50 -5.11
N HIS A 18 -17.71 -8.57 -6.31
CA HIS A 18 -18.68 -9.60 -6.65
C HIS A 18 -18.04 -10.95 -7.04
N LEU A 19 -16.71 -11.00 -7.24
CA LEU A 19 -16.00 -12.24 -7.61
C LEU A 19 -15.99 -13.29 -6.49
N GLY A 20 -16.18 -12.88 -5.22
CA GLY A 20 -16.24 -13.79 -4.08
C GLY A 20 -15.05 -14.75 -4.02
N GLU A 21 -15.33 -16.06 -4.03
CA GLU A 21 -14.32 -17.13 -3.98
C GLU A 21 -13.40 -17.16 -5.21
N ALA A 22 -13.87 -16.71 -6.38
CA ALA A 22 -13.09 -16.70 -7.62
C ALA A 22 -12.03 -15.58 -7.65
N TYR A 23 -12.12 -14.60 -6.74
CA TYR A 23 -11.24 -13.44 -6.71
C TYR A 23 -9.74 -13.81 -6.67
N GLN A 24 -9.39 -14.77 -5.80
CA GLN A 24 -7.99 -15.15 -5.57
C GLN A 24 -7.36 -15.79 -6.81
N GLU A 25 -8.11 -16.60 -7.55
CA GLU A 25 -7.61 -17.16 -8.81
C GLU A 25 -7.55 -16.07 -9.89
N TRP A 26 -8.62 -15.29 -10.03
CA TRP A 26 -8.73 -14.26 -11.05
C TRP A 26 -7.64 -13.17 -10.95
N VAL A 27 -7.28 -12.73 -9.74
CA VAL A 27 -6.34 -11.63 -9.53
C VAL A 27 -4.89 -12.01 -9.87
N HIS A 28 -4.55 -13.30 -9.78
CA HIS A 28 -3.21 -13.82 -10.09
C HIS A 28 -3.06 -14.30 -11.53
N GLN A 29 -4.06 -14.07 -12.40
CA GLN A 29 -3.98 -14.31 -13.83
C GLN A 29 -3.60 -13.01 -14.55
N PRO A 30 -2.30 -12.75 -14.82
CA PRO A 30 -1.84 -11.45 -15.29
C PRO A 30 -2.34 -11.14 -16.70
N ILE A 31 -2.70 -9.88 -16.92
CA ILE A 31 -2.99 -9.30 -18.22
C ILE A 31 -1.76 -8.47 -18.61
N VAL A 32 -1.05 -8.91 -19.64
CA VAL A 32 0.14 -8.23 -20.15
C VAL A 32 -0.29 -7.09 -21.07
N SER A 33 -0.60 -5.94 -20.48
CA SER A 33 -0.94 -4.70 -21.18
C SER A 33 -0.34 -3.49 -20.47
N LYS A 34 0.13 -2.51 -21.23
CA LYS A 34 0.56 -1.20 -20.69
C LYS A 34 -0.64 -0.33 -20.29
N GLU A 35 -1.81 -0.62 -20.85
CA GLU A 35 -3.06 0.05 -20.49
C GLU A 35 -3.68 -0.67 -19.30
N GLY A 36 -3.81 0.06 -18.19
CA GLY A 36 -4.49 -0.40 -16.98
C GLY A 36 -6.01 -0.18 -17.05
N PRO A 37 -6.79 -0.86 -16.19
CA PRO A 37 -8.23 -0.70 -16.15
C PRO A 37 -8.62 0.66 -15.58
N GLN A 38 -9.82 1.11 -15.90
CA GLN A 38 -10.44 2.25 -15.22
C GLN A 38 -10.98 1.80 -13.86
N TYR A 39 -10.62 2.53 -12.80
CA TYR A 39 -11.07 2.24 -11.45
C TYR A 39 -12.37 2.93 -11.11
N PHE A 40 -12.52 4.19 -11.53
CA PHE A 40 -13.65 5.04 -11.19
C PHE A 40 -14.12 5.85 -12.41
N GLU A 41 -15.42 6.14 -12.47
CA GLU A 41 -16.01 6.91 -13.57
C GLU A 41 -15.59 8.38 -13.47
N SER A 42 -15.37 8.85 -12.24
CA SER A 42 -14.92 10.20 -11.97
C SER A 42 -13.42 10.36 -12.21
N ASP A 43 -13.05 11.31 -13.08
CA ASP A 43 -11.66 11.69 -13.34
C ASP A 43 -10.91 12.06 -12.06
N PHE A 44 -11.60 12.67 -11.09
CA PHE A 44 -11.01 13.01 -9.81
C PHE A 44 -10.54 11.75 -9.08
N TRP A 45 -11.42 10.77 -8.86
CA TRP A 45 -11.07 9.54 -8.16
C TRP A 45 -10.08 8.69 -8.95
N GLU A 46 -10.22 8.64 -10.27
CA GLU A 46 -9.28 7.95 -11.16
C GLU A 46 -7.86 8.53 -11.03
N SER A 47 -7.73 9.87 -10.99
CA SER A 47 -6.43 10.54 -10.80
C SER A 47 -5.74 10.14 -9.49
N GLN A 48 -6.50 9.91 -8.41
CA GLN A 48 -5.95 9.51 -7.11
C GLN A 48 -5.43 8.07 -7.11
N THR A 49 -5.76 7.26 -8.12
CA THR A 49 -5.27 5.88 -8.25
C THR A 49 -3.93 5.79 -8.99
N ARG A 50 -3.52 6.86 -9.69
CA ARG A 50 -2.35 6.88 -10.56
C ARG A 50 -1.21 7.65 -9.90
N THR A 51 -0.15 6.94 -9.53
CA THR A 51 1.02 7.49 -8.87
C THR A 51 2.28 7.08 -9.62
N VAL A 52 3.08 8.07 -10.03
CA VAL A 52 4.41 7.82 -10.58
C VAL A 52 5.39 7.46 -9.46
N TRP A 53 6.29 6.51 -9.71
CA TRP A 53 7.18 5.92 -8.69
C TRP A 53 7.96 6.95 -7.86
N TRP A 54 8.44 8.04 -8.47
CA TRP A 54 9.27 9.04 -7.79
C TRP A 54 8.50 9.90 -6.77
N VAL A 55 7.16 9.90 -6.80
CA VAL A 55 6.34 10.58 -5.79
C VAL A 55 6.55 9.96 -4.41
N ILE A 56 6.79 8.65 -4.34
CA ILE A 56 7.01 7.95 -3.07
C ILE A 56 8.22 8.51 -2.32
N PRO A 57 9.45 8.51 -2.87
CA PRO A 57 10.59 9.02 -2.13
C PRO A 57 10.47 10.51 -1.83
N VAL A 58 9.89 11.31 -2.74
CA VAL A 58 9.72 12.76 -2.54
C VAL A 58 8.81 13.08 -1.34
N ILE A 59 7.71 12.34 -1.17
CA ILE A 59 6.77 12.59 -0.06
C ILE A 59 7.25 11.91 1.23
N TRP A 60 7.69 10.67 1.16
CA TRP A 60 7.85 9.84 2.35
C TRP A 60 9.25 9.88 2.96
N LEU A 61 10.32 10.11 2.18
CA LEU A 61 11.67 10.20 2.75
C LEU A 61 11.80 11.39 3.73
N PRO A 62 11.27 12.60 3.47
CA PRO A 62 11.30 13.67 4.47
C PRO A 62 10.63 13.29 5.79
N VAL A 63 9.50 12.56 5.73
CA VAL A 63 8.80 12.06 6.92
C VAL A 63 9.68 11.06 7.68
N VAL A 64 10.29 10.10 6.97
CA VAL A 64 11.23 9.13 7.54
C VAL A 64 12.41 9.83 8.22
N PHE A 65 13.06 10.77 7.53
CA PHE A 65 14.20 11.51 8.08
C PHE A 65 13.82 12.29 9.33
N TYR A 66 12.68 12.97 9.32
CA TYR A 66 12.18 13.70 10.49
C TYR A 66 11.94 12.75 11.67
N SER A 67 11.24 11.64 11.45
CA SER A 67 10.90 10.67 12.50
C SER A 67 12.13 9.99 13.09
N ILE A 68 13.09 9.59 12.26
CA ILE A 68 14.38 9.02 12.72
C ILE A 68 15.18 10.06 13.51
N SER A 69 15.30 11.28 12.98
CA SER A 69 16.02 12.37 13.63
C SER A 69 15.44 12.70 15.00
N LYS A 70 14.10 12.68 15.13
CA LYS A 70 13.42 12.88 16.41
C LYS A 70 13.77 11.80 17.43
N SER A 71 13.80 10.53 17.03
CA SER A 71 14.17 9.45 17.96
C SER A 71 15.63 9.59 18.44
N ILE A 72 16.54 9.98 17.55
CA ILE A 72 17.96 10.23 17.91
C ILE A 72 18.07 11.42 18.88
N GLN A 73 17.38 12.53 18.61
CA GLN A 73 17.34 13.70 19.49
C GLN A 73 16.78 13.37 20.89
N MET A 74 15.94 12.34 20.99
CA MET A 74 15.40 11.83 22.27
C MET A 74 16.35 10.84 22.97
N GLY A 75 17.60 10.72 22.52
CA GLY A 75 18.67 10.01 23.23
C GLY A 75 18.94 8.57 22.74
N HIS A 76 18.30 8.12 21.66
CA HIS A 76 18.59 6.79 21.11
C HIS A 76 19.82 6.82 20.20
N THR A 77 20.65 5.77 20.29
CA THR A 77 21.81 5.63 19.41
C THR A 77 21.38 5.27 17.99
N VAL A 78 22.20 5.67 17.00
CA VAL A 78 21.98 5.34 15.58
C VAL A 78 21.83 3.82 15.37
N ARG A 79 22.65 3.02 16.06
CA ARG A 79 22.59 1.55 16.01
C ARG A 79 21.23 1.01 16.46
N LYS A 80 20.68 1.55 17.56
CA LYS A 80 19.37 1.13 18.07
C LYS A 80 18.26 1.48 17.09
N VAL A 81 18.28 2.68 16.53
CA VAL A 81 17.30 3.11 15.54
C VAL A 81 17.38 2.23 14.28
N ALA A 82 18.58 1.93 13.78
CA ALA A 82 18.77 1.06 12.63
C ALA A 82 18.23 -0.37 12.82
N LEU A 83 18.38 -0.95 14.02
CA LEU A 83 17.81 -2.27 14.35
C LEU A 83 16.28 -2.23 14.41
N ILE A 84 15.70 -1.13 14.91
CA ILE A 84 14.25 -0.93 14.97
C ILE A 84 13.68 -0.82 13.56
N THR A 85 14.30 -0.03 12.68
CA THR A 85 13.85 0.13 11.30
C THR A 85 13.95 -1.17 10.50
N LEU A 86 14.90 -2.07 10.81
CA LEU A 86 15.01 -3.37 10.15
C LEU A 86 13.92 -4.37 10.55
N THR A 87 13.43 -4.28 11.80
CA THR A 87 12.44 -5.22 12.35
C THR A 87 11.08 -5.12 11.64
N GLU A 88 10.74 -3.94 11.14
CA GLU A 88 9.43 -3.63 10.56
C GLU A 88 9.21 -4.25 9.16
N TYR A 89 10.29 -4.53 8.42
CA TYR A 89 10.27 -5.24 7.13
C TYR A 89 9.45 -6.56 7.16
N SER A 90 9.40 -7.23 8.32
CA SER A 90 8.69 -8.51 8.47
C SER A 90 7.15 -8.39 8.44
N LEU A 91 6.57 -7.23 8.78
CA LEU A 91 5.12 -7.07 8.87
C LEU A 91 4.45 -6.89 7.50
N HIS A 92 5.20 -6.39 6.51
CA HIS A 92 4.71 -6.12 5.16
C HIS A 92 4.17 -7.39 4.48
N ARG A 93 4.87 -8.52 4.63
CA ARG A 93 4.57 -9.78 3.95
C ARG A 93 3.20 -10.38 4.33
N PHE A 94 2.78 -10.22 5.59
CA PHE A 94 1.59 -10.90 6.10
C PHE A 94 0.28 -10.16 5.77
N LEU A 95 0.32 -8.83 5.63
CA LEU A 95 -0.87 -8.03 5.41
C LEU A 95 -1.41 -8.16 3.97
N PHE A 96 -0.52 -8.18 2.98
CA PHE A 96 -0.92 -8.13 1.56
C PHE A 96 -1.20 -9.49 0.92
N HIS A 97 -0.83 -10.61 1.54
CA HIS A 97 -1.03 -11.96 0.97
C HIS A 97 -2.16 -12.75 1.64
N ARG A 98 -3.03 -12.08 2.41
CA ARG A 98 -4.17 -12.74 3.05
C ARG A 98 -5.28 -12.99 2.04
N LYS A 99 -5.81 -14.23 2.01
CA LYS A 99 -6.96 -14.58 1.16
C LYS A 99 -8.21 -13.81 1.60
N MET A 100 -8.72 -12.95 0.71
CA MET A 100 -9.96 -12.20 0.88
C MET A 100 -11.07 -12.84 0.04
N LYS A 101 -12.27 -12.91 0.62
CA LYS A 101 -13.48 -13.52 0.01
C LYS A 101 -14.71 -12.60 0.07
N SER A 102 -14.71 -11.62 0.97
CA SER A 102 -15.81 -10.66 1.11
C SER A 102 -15.74 -9.59 0.03
N TYR A 103 -16.88 -9.01 -0.32
CA TYR A 103 -16.97 -7.90 -1.27
C TYR A 103 -15.94 -6.80 -0.98
N TRP A 104 -15.99 -6.24 0.24
CA TRP A 104 -15.07 -5.19 0.66
C TRP A 104 -13.63 -5.66 0.79
N GLY A 105 -13.40 -6.92 1.18
CA GLY A 105 -12.06 -7.48 1.30
C GLY A 105 -11.37 -7.62 -0.05
N SER A 106 -12.07 -8.15 -1.06
CA SER A 106 -11.56 -8.31 -2.43
C SER A 106 -11.36 -6.95 -3.11
N THR A 107 -12.30 -6.02 -2.98
CA THR A 107 -12.14 -4.65 -3.50
C THR A 107 -10.95 -3.95 -2.85
N THR A 108 -10.83 -4.01 -1.52
CA THR A 108 -9.68 -3.40 -0.81
C THR A 108 -8.38 -4.07 -1.24
N HIS A 109 -8.27 -5.40 -1.21
CA HIS A 109 -7.07 -6.09 -1.66
C HIS A 109 -6.69 -5.71 -3.09
N TYR A 110 -7.65 -5.59 -4.01
CA TYR A 110 -7.38 -5.19 -5.39
C TYR A 110 -6.83 -3.78 -5.51
N LEU A 111 -7.44 -2.83 -4.80
CA LEU A 111 -7.00 -1.44 -4.75
C LEU A 111 -5.60 -1.30 -4.15
N LEU A 112 -5.28 -2.08 -3.11
CA LEU A 112 -4.00 -1.96 -2.41
C LEU A 112 -2.86 -2.74 -3.09
N HIS A 113 -3.14 -3.91 -3.67
CA HIS A 113 -2.10 -4.83 -4.15
C HIS A 113 -2.52 -5.70 -5.34
N GLY A 114 -3.78 -6.14 -5.41
CA GLY A 114 -4.22 -7.09 -6.44
C GLY A 114 -4.11 -6.57 -7.87
N CYS A 115 -4.19 -5.26 -8.10
CA CYS A 115 -3.94 -4.69 -9.42
C CYS A 115 -2.51 -4.92 -9.91
N HIS A 116 -1.51 -4.86 -9.01
CA HIS A 116 -0.13 -5.15 -9.39
C HIS A 116 0.02 -6.59 -9.89
N HIS A 117 -0.66 -7.55 -9.29
CA HIS A 117 -0.70 -8.94 -9.79
C HIS A 117 -1.46 -9.06 -11.12
N LYS A 118 -2.57 -8.33 -11.27
CA LYS A 118 -3.44 -8.43 -12.44
C LYS A 118 -2.90 -7.69 -13.66
N HIS A 119 -2.29 -6.54 -13.46
CA HIS A 119 -1.78 -5.61 -14.49
C HIS A 119 -0.32 -5.21 -14.16
N PRO A 120 0.63 -6.16 -14.25
CA PRO A 120 2.01 -5.93 -13.80
C PRO A 120 2.77 -4.87 -14.61
N MET A 121 2.26 -4.47 -15.77
CA MET A 121 2.87 -3.47 -16.65
C MET A 121 2.25 -2.06 -16.52
N ASP A 122 1.24 -1.86 -15.65
CA ASP A 122 0.70 -0.52 -15.35
C ASP A 122 1.64 0.24 -14.40
N GLY A 123 2.56 1.00 -14.98
CA GLY A 123 3.60 1.76 -14.26
C GLY A 123 3.07 2.82 -13.30
N LEU A 124 1.81 3.25 -13.43
CA LEU A 124 1.20 4.24 -12.55
C LEU A 124 0.48 3.62 -11.35
N ARG A 125 0.35 2.29 -11.31
CA ARG A 125 -0.33 1.56 -10.23
C ARG A 125 0.56 0.51 -9.57
N LEU A 126 1.87 0.62 -9.81
CA LEU A 126 2.88 -0.18 -9.11
C LEU A 126 3.03 0.27 -7.65
N VAL A 127 2.89 1.57 -7.42
CA VAL A 127 3.12 2.17 -6.10
C VAL A 127 1.82 2.54 -5.41
N PHE A 128 1.84 2.45 -4.09
CA PHE A 128 0.68 2.73 -3.27
C PHE A 128 0.37 4.23 -3.25
N PRO A 129 -0.87 4.68 -3.56
CA PRO A 129 -1.17 6.11 -3.65
C PRO A 129 -0.90 6.89 -2.36
N PRO A 130 -0.22 8.06 -2.42
CA PRO A 130 0.15 8.81 -1.22
C PRO A 130 -1.04 9.25 -0.36
N ALA A 131 -2.18 9.58 -0.99
CA ALA A 131 -3.38 9.98 -0.27
C ALA A 131 -3.90 8.84 0.63
N ILE A 132 -3.97 7.62 0.09
CA ILE A 132 -4.40 6.45 0.85
C ILE A 132 -3.36 6.09 1.92
N MET A 133 -2.07 6.17 1.59
CA MET A 133 -0.99 5.96 2.56
C MET A 133 -1.08 6.94 3.73
N ALA A 134 -1.32 8.23 3.48
CA ALA A 134 -1.47 9.23 4.52
C ALA A 134 -2.64 8.91 5.47
N ILE A 135 -3.76 8.41 4.93
CA ILE A 135 -4.89 7.94 5.73
C ILE A 135 -4.48 6.74 6.61
N LEU A 136 -3.74 5.78 6.06
CA LEU A 136 -3.25 4.60 6.80
C LEU A 136 -2.18 4.95 7.86
N CYS A 137 -1.40 6.01 7.65
CA CYS A 137 -0.42 6.48 8.62
C CYS A 137 -1.08 6.94 9.93
N VAL A 138 -2.32 7.44 9.92
CA VAL A 138 -3.01 7.92 11.13
C VAL A 138 -3.30 6.80 12.15
N PRO A 139 -4.03 5.72 11.81
CA PRO A 139 -4.24 4.62 12.74
C PRO A 139 -2.92 3.91 13.09
N PHE A 140 -1.98 3.82 12.14
CA PHE A 140 -0.66 3.24 12.41
C PHE A 140 0.12 4.04 13.47
N TRP A 141 0.21 5.37 13.32
CA TRP A 141 0.84 6.25 14.31
C TRP A 141 0.18 6.14 15.69
N ASN A 142 -1.15 6.12 15.73
CA ASN A 142 -1.88 5.98 16.98
C ASN A 142 -1.65 4.61 17.64
N LEU A 143 -1.52 3.54 16.86
CA LEU A 143 -1.17 2.22 17.36
C LEU A 143 0.25 2.21 17.94
N ILE A 144 1.24 2.72 17.19
CA ILE A 144 2.64 2.78 17.64
C ILE A 144 2.77 3.55 18.96
N LYS A 145 2.09 4.70 19.10
CA LYS A 145 2.08 5.46 20.36
C LYS A 145 1.51 4.67 21.55
N ARG A 146 0.58 3.75 21.32
CA ARG A 146 -0.03 2.94 22.40
C ARG A 146 0.86 1.80 22.85
N ILE A 147 1.65 1.23 21.94
CA ILE A 147 2.44 0.02 22.21
C ILE A 147 3.93 0.31 22.48
N SER A 148 4.36 1.56 22.35
CA SER A 148 5.77 1.94 22.49
C SER A 148 5.94 3.21 23.33
N THR A 149 7.17 3.47 23.77
CA THR A 149 7.49 4.69 24.51
C THR A 149 7.53 5.90 23.56
N PRO A 150 7.26 7.11 24.06
CA PRO A 150 7.30 8.34 23.24
C PRO A 150 8.62 8.56 22.51
N SER A 151 9.74 8.08 23.07
CA SER A 151 11.07 8.23 22.45
C SER A 151 11.37 7.21 21.35
N ILE A 152 10.74 6.05 21.38
CA ILE A 152 10.91 4.97 20.38
C ILE A 152 9.85 5.07 19.27
N ALA A 153 8.65 5.58 19.58
CA ALA A 153 7.56 5.72 18.62
C ALA A 153 7.96 6.37 17.29
N PRO A 154 8.78 7.45 17.24
CA PRO A 154 9.22 8.03 15.98
C PRO A 154 10.08 7.07 15.15
N ALA A 155 10.99 6.30 15.76
CA ALA A 155 11.80 5.32 15.05
C ALA A 155 10.98 4.15 14.50
N LEU A 156 9.98 3.68 15.26
CA LEU A 156 9.06 2.63 14.78
C LEU A 156 8.21 3.10 13.62
N PHE A 157 7.66 4.32 13.71
CA PHE A 157 6.86 4.91 12.63
C PHE A 157 7.72 5.20 11.39
N GLY A 158 8.89 5.83 11.56
CA GLY A 158 9.82 6.12 10.48
C GLY A 158 10.37 4.85 9.83
N GLY A 159 10.64 3.81 10.61
CA GLY A 159 10.93 2.46 10.12
C GLY A 159 9.80 1.95 9.24
N GLY A 160 8.59 1.93 9.80
CA GLY A 160 7.29 1.78 9.12
C GLY A 160 7.25 2.28 7.67
N VAL A 161 7.37 3.60 7.59
CA VAL A 161 7.26 4.34 6.34
C VAL A 161 8.45 4.06 5.41
N LEU A 162 9.64 3.82 5.96
CA LEU A 162 10.83 3.46 5.19
C LEU A 162 10.72 2.05 4.59
N GLY A 163 10.25 1.08 5.37
CA GLY A 163 10.00 -0.29 4.90
C GLY A 163 9.02 -0.30 3.74
N TYR A 164 7.96 0.50 3.82
CA TYR A 164 7.08 0.77 2.69
C TYR A 164 7.86 1.37 1.51
N ALA A 165 8.51 2.53 1.68
CA ALA A 165 9.15 3.27 0.59
C ALA A 165 10.25 2.48 -0.15
N CYS A 166 10.88 1.49 0.49
CA CYS A 166 11.88 0.62 -0.13
C CYS A 166 11.29 -0.60 -0.88
N HIS A 167 10.03 -0.95 -0.64
CA HIS A 167 9.37 -2.08 -1.30
C HIS A 167 8.57 -1.69 -2.55
N VAL A 168 8.33 -0.40 -2.75
CA VAL A 168 7.65 0.15 -3.93
C VAL A 168 8.59 0.36 -5.10
#